data_AF-A0A2D5MSQ3-F1
#
_entry.id   AF-A0A2D5MSQ3-F1
#
_cell.length_a   1.000
_cell.length_b   1.000
_cell.length_c   1.000
_cell.angle_alpha   90.00
_cell.angle_beta   90.00
_cell.angle_gamma   90.00
#
_symmetry.space_group_name_H-M   'P 1'
#
loop_
_entity.id
_entity.type
_entity.pdbx_description
1 polymer ?
#
loop_
_entity_poly.entity_id
_entity_poly.type
_entity_poly.pdbx_seq_one_letter_code
_entity_poly.pdbx_strand_id
1 'polypeptide(L)'
;MPLGKDADAGDYVKDFQKSDAPQFKGKSKDKRRKMAVAAFLAQRKTKKEEKNCGCGQTPCKTYGVKESTDLNEEMMFKVSIENLPDMVMIGRSPSEVKSALRKIVKQPSMITNVQRMTKAQVKKRWRDMAMSGDPEQNVKDKGGD
;
A
#
# COMPACT_ATOMS: atom_id res chain seq x y z
N MET A 1 -5.05 27.74 -28.58
CA MET A 1 -6.19 27.60 -27.64
C MET A 1 -5.78 26.59 -26.58
N PRO A 2 -6.05 26.79 -25.28
CA PRO A 2 -5.80 25.75 -24.30
C PRO A 2 -6.62 24.52 -24.67
N LEU A 3 -5.98 23.35 -24.66
CA LEU A 3 -6.65 22.09 -24.98
C LEU A 3 -7.79 21.81 -24.01
N GLY A 4 -8.85 21.18 -24.51
CA GLY A 4 -10.03 20.79 -23.72
C GLY A 4 -9.68 19.81 -22.60
N LYS A 5 -10.62 19.61 -21.67
CA LYS A 5 -10.43 18.75 -20.49
C LYS A 5 -10.15 17.28 -20.83
N ASP A 6 -10.56 16.86 -22.03
CA ASP A 6 -10.47 15.48 -22.54
C ASP A 6 -9.30 15.27 -23.51
N ALA A 7 -8.44 16.26 -23.70
CA ALA A 7 -7.31 16.15 -24.61
C ALA A 7 -6.28 15.12 -24.12
N ASP A 8 -5.83 14.28 -25.04
CA ASP A 8 -4.86 13.22 -24.75
C ASP A 8 -3.43 13.76 -24.79
N ALA A 9 -2.46 13.00 -24.28
CA ALA A 9 -1.06 13.42 -24.31
C ALA A 9 -0.54 13.65 -25.75
N GLY A 10 -1.13 12.99 -26.75
CA GLY A 10 -0.80 13.17 -28.16
C GLY A 10 -1.23 14.53 -28.70
N ASP A 11 -2.36 15.06 -28.25
CA ASP A 11 -2.87 16.38 -28.62
C ASP A 11 -1.98 17.49 -28.08
N TYR A 12 -1.48 17.35 -26.84
CA TYR A 12 -0.49 18.27 -26.27
C TYR A 12 0.82 18.24 -27.06
N VAL A 13 1.25 17.05 -27.50
CA VAL A 13 2.46 16.92 -28.34
C VAL A 13 2.25 17.58 -29.70
N LYS A 14 1.09 17.38 -30.34
CA LYS A 14 0.76 18.01 -31.64
C LYS A 14 0.68 19.53 -31.52
N ASP A 15 0.07 20.05 -30.46
CA ASP A 15 -0.06 21.49 -30.19
C ASP A 15 1.33 22.13 -29.98
N PHE A 16 2.18 21.52 -29.15
CA PHE A 16 3.54 22.02 -28.88
C PHE A 16 4.47 21.91 -30.09
N GLN A 17 4.27 20.90 -30.95
CA GLN A 17 5.05 20.76 -32.18
C GLN A 17 4.69 21.83 -33.21
N LYS A 18 3.40 22.15 -33.36
CA LYS A 18 2.88 23.16 -34.30
C LYS A 18 2.96 24.59 -33.76
N SER A 19 3.20 24.75 -32.46
CA SER A 19 3.31 26.07 -31.82
C SER A 19 4.56 26.83 -32.25
N ASP A 20 4.37 28.13 -32.51
CA ASP A 20 5.45 29.10 -32.76
C ASP A 20 5.68 30.05 -31.56
N ALA A 21 5.23 29.63 -30.37
CA ALA A 21 5.40 30.41 -29.16
C ALA A 21 6.90 30.65 -28.87
N PRO A 22 7.27 31.81 -28.30
CA PRO A 22 8.67 32.20 -28.12
C PRO A 22 9.47 31.17 -27.31
N GLN A 23 8.84 30.45 -26.36
CA GLN A 23 9.50 29.39 -25.60
C GLN A 23 9.91 28.16 -26.42
N PHE A 24 9.43 28.01 -27.66
CA PHE A 24 9.73 26.88 -28.56
C PHE A 24 10.70 27.24 -29.70
N LYS A 25 11.02 28.52 -29.89
CA LYS A 25 11.95 28.98 -30.92
C LYS A 25 13.34 28.33 -30.72
N GLY A 26 13.92 27.77 -31.78
CA GLY A 26 15.21 27.07 -31.73
C GLY A 26 15.21 25.71 -31.02
N LYS A 27 14.06 25.18 -30.56
CA LYS A 27 13.99 23.85 -29.94
C LYS A 27 13.64 22.76 -30.97
N SER A 28 14.32 21.62 -30.88
CA SER A 28 14.03 20.43 -31.69
C SER A 28 12.65 19.84 -31.36
N LYS A 29 12.10 19.07 -32.31
CA LYS A 29 10.79 18.40 -32.16
C LYS A 29 10.73 17.51 -30.90
N ASP A 30 11.83 16.82 -30.58
CA ASP A 30 11.92 15.99 -29.38
C ASP A 30 11.90 16.81 -28.10
N LYS A 31 12.56 17.97 -28.07
CA LYS A 31 12.56 18.86 -26.92
C LYS A 31 11.17 19.46 -26.70
N ARG A 32 10.44 19.80 -27.79
CA ARG A 32 9.03 20.22 -27.74
C ARG A 32 8.13 19.11 -27.20
N ARG A 33 8.32 17.86 -27.65
CA ARG A 33 7.58 16.68 -27.16
C ARG A 33 7.80 16.42 -25.66
N LYS A 34 9.04 16.47 -25.18
CA LYS A 34 9.35 16.29 -23.74
C LYS A 34 8.67 17.36 -22.88
N MET A 35 8.64 18.61 -23.33
CA MET A 35 7.94 19.68 -22.62
C MET A 35 6.42 19.50 -22.62
N ALA A 36 5.84 19.02 -23.72
CA ALA A 36 4.40 18.69 -23.77
C ALA A 36 4.03 17.60 -22.75
N VAL A 37 4.82 16.52 -22.68
CA VAL A 37 4.61 15.44 -21.70
C VAL A 37 4.77 15.94 -20.27
N ALA A 38 5.78 16.79 -20.01
CA ALA A 38 5.99 17.38 -18.69
C ALA A 38 4.81 18.26 -18.26
N ALA A 39 4.29 19.11 -19.16
CA ALA A 39 3.13 19.95 -18.90
C ALA A 39 1.85 19.12 -18.64
N PHE A 40 1.62 18.07 -19.43
CA PHE A 40 0.50 17.15 -19.24
C PHE A 40 0.57 16.44 -17.88
N LEU A 41 1.74 15.95 -17.49
CA LEU A 41 1.94 15.31 -16.18
C LEU A 41 1.78 16.32 -15.03
N ALA A 42 2.26 17.55 -15.17
CA ALA A 42 2.08 18.60 -14.18
C ALA A 42 0.59 18.93 -13.98
N GLN A 43 -0.16 19.11 -15.07
CA GLN A 43 -1.60 19.38 -15.02
C GLN A 43 -2.39 18.20 -14.42
N ARG A 44 -1.96 16.96 -14.65
CA ARG A 44 -2.60 15.78 -14.04
C ARG A 44 -2.26 15.60 -12.57
N LYS A 45 -1.04 15.98 -12.15
CA LYS A 45 -0.65 15.99 -10.73
C LYS A 45 -1.51 16.99 -9.94
N THR A 46 -1.68 18.21 -10.45
CA THR A 46 -2.52 19.22 -9.79
C THR A 46 -4.00 18.82 -9.74
N LYS A 47 -4.54 18.23 -10.81
CA LYS A 47 -5.92 17.69 -10.81
C LYS A 47 -6.15 16.54 -9.82
N LYS A 48 -5.10 15.81 -9.41
CA LYS A 48 -5.23 14.67 -8.49
C LYS A 48 -5.42 15.10 -7.02
N GLU A 49 -5.29 16.40 -6.72
CA GLU A 49 -5.33 16.92 -5.35
C GLU A 49 -6.70 17.40 -4.85
N GLU A 50 -7.77 17.36 -5.63
CA GLU A 50 -9.13 17.68 -5.13
C GLU A 50 -9.95 16.41 -4.84
N LYS A 51 -9.42 15.54 -3.99
CA LYS A 51 -10.23 14.47 -3.39
C LYS A 51 -11.00 15.04 -2.21
N ASN A 52 -12.20 15.57 -2.47
CA ASN A 52 -13.23 15.73 -1.46
C ASN A 52 -13.53 14.34 -0.85
N CYS A 53 -13.28 14.18 0.45
CA CYS A 53 -13.61 13.00 1.28
C CYS A 53 -15.08 12.53 1.21
N GLY A 54 -15.98 13.27 0.56
CA GLY A 54 -17.43 13.10 0.62
C GLY A 54 -18.07 13.58 1.93
N CYS A 55 -17.29 14.21 2.81
CA CYS A 55 -17.68 14.52 4.20
C CYS A 55 -18.21 15.95 4.41
N GLY A 56 -18.39 16.73 3.35
CA GLY A 56 -19.14 18.01 3.37
C GLY A 56 -18.46 19.19 4.09
N GLN A 57 -17.18 19.09 4.44
CA GLN A 57 -16.42 20.17 5.09
C GLN A 57 -15.39 20.76 4.13
N THR A 58 -15.30 22.10 4.06
CA THR A 58 -14.32 22.82 3.22
C THR A 58 -13.64 23.92 4.04
N PRO A 59 -12.32 23.83 4.32
CA PRO A 59 -11.42 22.74 3.99
C PRO A 59 -11.68 21.49 4.86
N CYS A 60 -11.60 20.32 4.24
CA CYS A 60 -11.78 19.05 4.94
C CYS A 60 -10.68 18.86 5.99
N LYS A 61 -11.02 18.43 7.22
CA LYS A 61 -10.00 18.16 8.27
C LYS A 61 -8.96 17.10 7.87
N THR A 62 -9.26 16.23 6.89
CA THR A 62 -8.29 15.25 6.36
C THR A 62 -7.54 15.75 5.12
N TYR A 63 -7.77 16.98 4.65
CA TYR A 63 -7.03 17.57 3.54
C TYR A 63 -5.58 17.83 3.99
N GLY A 64 -4.62 17.17 3.34
CA GLY A 64 -3.21 17.26 3.75
C GLY A 64 -2.76 16.23 4.80
N VAL A 65 -3.66 15.33 5.24
CA VAL A 65 -3.19 14.07 5.85
C VAL A 65 -2.60 13.27 4.69
N LYS A 66 -1.28 13.39 4.50
CA LYS A 66 -0.52 12.34 3.82
C LYS A 66 -1.04 11.05 4.43
N GLU A 67 -1.55 10.14 3.61
CA GLU A 67 -1.73 8.75 4.01
C GLU A 67 -0.43 8.41 4.71
N SER A 68 -0.46 8.34 6.04
CA SER A 68 0.75 8.17 6.83
C SER A 68 1.09 6.70 6.62
N THR A 69 1.71 6.46 5.48
CA THR A 69 2.59 5.34 5.21
C THR A 69 3.82 5.42 6.10
N ASP A 70 3.85 6.31 7.10
CA ASP A 70 4.42 6.04 8.41
C ASP A 70 3.78 4.75 8.97
N LEU A 71 4.21 3.62 8.41
CA LEU A 71 4.88 2.62 9.20
C LEU A 71 4.17 2.38 10.55
N ASN A 72 2.96 1.84 10.50
CA ASN A 72 2.60 0.81 11.47
C ASN A 72 3.56 -0.36 11.21
N GLU A 73 4.79 -0.20 11.68
CA GLU A 73 5.76 -1.28 11.80
C GLU A 73 5.14 -2.33 12.72
N GLU A 74 4.49 -3.29 12.07
CA GLU A 74 4.58 -4.69 12.45
C GLU A 74 3.96 -5.03 13.81
N MET A 75 2.69 -4.68 14.01
CA MET A 75 1.88 -5.45 14.97
C MET A 75 1.50 -6.79 14.33
N MET A 76 2.50 -7.68 14.29
CA MET A 76 2.34 -9.06 13.92
C MET A 76 1.83 -9.84 15.12
N PHE A 77 0.71 -10.53 14.93
CA PHE A 77 0.05 -11.32 15.94
C PHE A 77 0.22 -12.79 15.61
N LYS A 78 0.68 -13.57 16.59
CA LYS A 78 0.61 -15.02 16.52
C LYS A 78 -0.84 -15.42 16.81
N VAL A 79 -1.46 -16.12 15.86
CA VAL A 79 -2.83 -16.61 15.94
C VAL A 79 -2.79 -18.13 16.04
N SER A 80 -3.38 -18.64 17.12
CA SER A 80 -3.57 -20.08 17.34
C SER A 80 -5.05 -20.42 17.14
N ILE A 81 -5.33 -21.37 16.24
CA ILE A 81 -6.67 -21.89 15.94
C ILE A 81 -6.62 -23.40 16.21
N GLU A 82 -7.67 -23.96 16.81
CA GLU A 82 -7.74 -25.41 17.06
C GLU A 82 -7.61 -26.22 15.76
N ASN A 83 -6.77 -27.27 15.79
CA ASN A 83 -6.46 -28.18 14.67
C ASN A 83 -5.78 -27.52 13.44
N LEU A 84 -5.29 -26.28 13.53
CA LEU A 84 -4.50 -25.62 12.49
C LEU A 84 -3.14 -25.15 13.03
N PRO A 85 -2.09 -25.13 12.19
CA PRO A 85 -0.79 -24.60 12.58
C PRO A 85 -0.87 -23.11 12.90
N ASP A 86 -0.02 -22.67 13.85
CA ASP A 86 0.05 -21.27 14.26
C ASP A 86 0.44 -20.34 13.11
N MET A 87 -0.43 -19.39 12.78
CA MET A 87 -0.23 -18.41 11.70
C MET A 87 0.10 -17.02 12.25
N VAL A 88 0.88 -16.25 11.50
CA VAL A 88 1.23 -14.86 11.83
C VAL A 88 0.38 -13.92 10.99
N MET A 89 -0.42 -13.07 11.63
CA MET A 89 -1.27 -12.08 10.97
C MET A 89 -0.84 -10.66 11.28
N ILE A 90 -0.94 -9.79 10.29
CA ILE A 90 -0.66 -8.35 10.42
C ILE A 90 -1.99 -7.65 10.73
N GLY A 91 -2.06 -6.88 11.82
CA GLY A 91 -3.26 -6.11 12.16
C GLY A 91 -2.95 -4.90 13.03
N ARG A 92 -3.92 -4.02 13.28
CA ARG A 92 -3.70 -2.85 14.14
C ARG A 92 -3.96 -3.15 15.62
N SER A 93 -4.71 -4.20 15.93
CA SER A 93 -4.99 -4.62 17.31
C SER A 93 -5.40 -6.11 17.39
N PRO A 94 -5.25 -6.77 18.55
CA PRO A 94 -5.74 -8.14 18.75
C PRO A 94 -7.24 -8.30 18.47
N SER A 95 -8.04 -7.28 18.80
CA SER A 95 -9.49 -7.28 18.61
C SER A 95 -9.88 -7.26 17.13
N GLU A 96 -9.15 -6.51 16.32
CA GLU A 96 -9.33 -6.48 14.87
C GLU A 96 -8.93 -7.80 14.22
N VAL A 97 -7.78 -8.37 14.62
CA VAL A 97 -7.32 -9.68 14.14
C VAL A 97 -8.33 -10.77 14.49
N LYS A 98 -8.84 -10.79 15.74
CA LYS A 98 -9.94 -11.69 16.12
C LYS A 98 -11.19 -11.45 15.27
N SER A 99 -11.60 -10.21 15.04
CA SER A 99 -12.79 -9.90 14.24
C SER A 99 -12.64 -10.32 12.78
N ALA A 100 -11.44 -10.19 12.19
CA ALA A 100 -11.13 -10.68 10.86
C ALA A 100 -11.18 -12.21 10.80
N LEU A 101 -10.60 -12.89 11.79
CA LEU A 101 -10.62 -14.34 11.89
C LEU A 101 -12.03 -14.88 12.06
N ARG A 102 -12.87 -14.25 12.87
CA ARG A 102 -14.28 -14.66 13.05
C ARG A 102 -15.11 -14.59 11.76
N LYS A 103 -14.71 -13.78 10.77
CA LYS A 103 -15.36 -13.71 9.46
C LYS A 103 -14.93 -14.84 8.52
N ILE A 104 -13.71 -15.36 8.70
CA ILE A 104 -13.10 -16.39 7.84
C ILE A 104 -13.37 -17.79 8.42
N VAL A 105 -13.27 -17.92 9.73
CA VAL A 105 -13.45 -19.17 10.44
C VAL A 105 -14.94 -19.38 10.67
N LYS A 106 -15.46 -20.48 10.12
CA LYS A 106 -16.88 -20.87 10.20
C LYS A 106 -17.40 -21.02 11.63
N GLN A 107 -16.51 -21.16 12.63
CA GLN A 107 -16.82 -21.18 14.06
C GLN A 107 -15.87 -20.29 14.88
N PRO A 108 -16.35 -19.18 15.46
CA PRO A 108 -15.52 -18.19 16.15
C PRO A 108 -15.01 -18.63 17.54
N SER A 109 -15.46 -19.78 18.05
CA SER A 109 -15.08 -20.36 19.35
C SER A 109 -13.73 -21.07 19.34
N MET A 110 -13.18 -21.43 18.17
CA MET A 110 -11.89 -22.17 18.06
C MET A 110 -10.64 -21.28 18.16
N ILE A 111 -10.79 -19.97 18.35
CA ILE A 111 -9.66 -19.02 18.45
C ILE A 111 -9.21 -18.97 19.91
N THR A 112 -8.13 -19.70 20.23
CA THR A 112 -7.68 -19.88 21.61
C THR A 112 -6.88 -18.68 22.12
N ASN A 113 -5.96 -18.14 21.34
CA ASN A 113 -5.11 -17.02 21.77
C ASN A 113 -4.64 -16.11 20.62
N VAL A 114 -4.49 -14.82 20.92
CA VAL A 114 -3.91 -13.81 20.01
C VAL A 114 -2.90 -12.99 20.81
N GLN A 115 -1.61 -13.23 20.56
CA GLN A 115 -0.51 -12.55 21.24
C GLN A 115 0.25 -11.67 20.26
N ARG A 116 0.62 -10.46 20.72
CA ARG A 116 1.48 -9.54 19.97
C ARG A 116 2.92 -10.06 20.02
N MET A 117 3.56 -10.18 18.87
CA MET A 117 4.99 -10.49 18.79
C MET A 117 5.83 -9.21 18.78
N THR A 118 7.04 -9.29 19.34
CA THR A 118 8.04 -8.22 19.19
C THR A 118 8.80 -8.36 17.87
N LYS A 119 9.38 -7.27 17.37
CA LYS A 119 10.18 -7.24 16.13
C LYS A 119 11.32 -8.28 16.12
N ALA A 120 11.96 -8.49 17.27
CA ALA A 120 13.01 -9.49 17.44
C ALA A 120 12.47 -10.93 17.30
N GLN A 121 11.29 -11.20 17.87
CA GLN A 121 10.64 -12.51 17.77
C GLN A 121 10.19 -12.80 16.35
N VAL A 122 9.64 -11.80 15.64
CA VAL A 122 9.27 -11.93 14.22
C VAL A 122 10.47 -12.29 13.37
N LYS A 123 11.57 -11.53 13.50
CA LYS A 123 12.79 -11.78 12.75
C LYS A 123 13.38 -13.16 13.04
N LYS A 124 13.33 -13.61 14.30
CA LYS A 124 13.73 -14.97 14.67
C LYS A 124 12.83 -16.02 13.99
N ARG A 125 11.50 -15.86 14.07
CA ARG A 125 10.53 -16.78 13.46
C ARG A 125 10.68 -16.88 11.95
N TRP A 126 11.00 -15.78 11.26
CA TRP A 126 11.24 -15.75 9.82
C TRP A 126 12.55 -16.44 9.43
N ARG A 127 13.61 -16.28 10.24
CA ARG A 127 14.85 -17.06 10.06
C ARG A 127 14.60 -18.54 10.31
N ASP A 128 13.91 -18.88 11.40
CA ASP A 128 13.59 -20.25 11.76
C ASP A 128 12.74 -20.90 10.66
N MET A 129 11.72 -20.22 10.13
CA MET A 129 10.89 -20.71 9.02
C MET A 129 11.62 -20.81 7.67
N ALA A 130 12.65 -19.98 7.45
CA ALA A 130 13.51 -20.10 6.27
C ALA A 130 14.53 -21.24 6.40
N MET A 131 14.89 -21.63 7.63
CA MET A 131 15.81 -22.73 7.92
C MET A 131 15.10 -24.07 8.09
N SER A 132 13.90 -24.08 8.68
CA SER A 132 13.00 -25.22 8.77
C SER A 132 11.91 -25.04 7.71
N GLY A 133 12.17 -25.49 6.49
CA GLY A 133 11.07 -25.89 5.61
C GLY A 133 10.13 -26.81 6.41
N ASP A 134 8.86 -26.41 6.49
CA ASP A 134 7.73 -27.04 7.19
C ASP A 134 7.93 -27.39 8.69
N PRO A 135 7.19 -26.75 9.62
CA PRO A 135 7.38 -26.88 11.08
C PRO A 135 6.96 -28.24 11.69
N GLU A 136 6.66 -29.26 10.89
CA GLU A 136 6.16 -30.55 11.39
C GLU A 136 7.22 -31.44 12.05
N GLN A 137 8.52 -31.17 11.91
CA GLN A 137 9.55 -32.15 12.32
C GLN A 137 10.21 -31.92 13.69
N ASN A 138 10.00 -30.79 14.38
CA ASN A 138 10.73 -30.51 15.63
C ASN A 138 10.00 -30.89 16.93
N VAL A 139 8.99 -31.77 16.87
CA VAL A 139 8.30 -32.30 18.07
C VAL A 139 8.94 -33.60 18.58
N LYS A 140 9.91 -34.20 17.86
CA LYS A 140 10.47 -35.52 18.25
C LYS A 140 11.69 -35.51 19.16
N ASP A 141 12.32 -34.37 19.48
CA ASP A 141 13.57 -34.35 20.25
C ASP A 141 13.44 -33.88 21.71
N LYS A 142 12.23 -33.96 22.29
CA LYS A 142 12.03 -33.73 23.74
C LYS A 142 11.29 -34.89 24.39
N GLY A 143 11.97 -36.02 24.47
CA GLY A 143 11.55 -37.18 25.22
C GLY A 143 12.71 -38.16 25.34
N GLY A 144 13.51 -38.01 26.38
CA GLY A 144 14.66 -38.86 26.69
C GLY A 144 15.28 -38.43 28.00
N ASP A 145 14.66 -38.89 29.10
CA ASP A 145 15.32 -39.09 30.39
C ASP A 145 16.49 -40.09 30.24
#